data_AF-A0A9W6IKY5-F1
#
_entry.id   AF-A0A9W6IKY5-F1
#
_cell.length_a   1.000
_cell.length_b   1.000
_cell.length_c   1.000
_cell.angle_alpha   90.00
_cell.angle_beta   90.00
_cell.angle_gamma   90.00
#
_symmetry.space_group_name_H-M   'P 1'
#
loop_
_entity.id
_entity.type
_entity.pdbx_description
1 polymer ?
#
loop_
_entity_poly.entity_id
_entity_poly.type
_entity_poly.pdbx_seq_one_letter_code
_entity_poly.pdbx_strand_id
1 'polypeptide(L)'
;MSDTEDTVLSMIGAALHADAPGDIIAEIEAALGSDDRWVLNACILSIGHMARRFRTYPADLKARVWLAARTSSHADVLAGTLGDAESDIATFKAEAV
;
A
#
# COMPACT_ATOMS: atom_id res chain seq x y z
N MET A 1 -9.95 20.88 -1.47
CA MET A 1 -9.80 19.41 -1.41
C MET A 1 -9.23 19.09 -0.05
N SER A 2 -9.58 17.94 0.55
CA SER A 2 -9.02 17.58 1.87
C SER A 2 -7.63 16.98 1.69
N ASP A 3 -6.76 17.16 2.67
CA ASP A 3 -5.40 16.58 2.66
C ASP A 3 -5.41 15.07 2.40
N THR A 4 -6.46 14.36 2.85
CA THR A 4 -6.69 12.93 2.56
C THR A 4 -6.83 12.65 1.06
N GLU A 5 -7.62 13.45 0.34
CA GLU A 5 -7.90 13.24 -1.09
C GLU A 5 -6.62 13.42 -1.91
N ASP A 6 -5.87 14.49 -1.65
CA ASP A 6 -4.59 14.76 -2.31
C ASP A 6 -3.57 13.65 -2.02
N THR A 7 -3.50 13.18 -0.77
CA THR A 7 -2.63 12.05 -0.38
C THR A 7 -2.99 10.78 -1.16
N VAL A 8 -4.27 10.40 -1.19
CA VAL A 8 -4.71 9.19 -1.89
C VAL A 8 -4.45 9.29 -3.40
N LEU A 9 -4.70 10.44 -4.02
CA LEU A 9 -4.43 10.66 -5.43
C LEU A 9 -2.94 10.58 -5.75
N SER A 10 -2.07 11.15 -4.91
CA SER A 10 -0.61 11.04 -5.04
C SER A 10 -0.17 9.57 -5.04
N MET A 11 -0.65 8.80 -4.06
CA MET A 11 -0.32 7.38 -3.93
C MET A 11 -0.78 6.55 -5.12
N ILE A 12 -2.00 6.79 -5.61
CA ILE A 12 -2.50 6.12 -6.83
C ILE A 12 -1.61 6.48 -8.03
N GLY A 13 -1.25 7.76 -8.16
CA GLY A 13 -0.35 8.23 -9.21
C GLY A 13 0.99 7.49 -9.19
N ALA A 14 1.65 7.42 -8.04
CA ALA A 14 2.90 6.68 -7.88
C ALA A 14 2.73 5.18 -8.16
N ALA A 15 1.68 4.55 -7.60
CA ALA A 15 1.41 3.13 -7.80
C ALA A 15 1.21 2.74 -9.27
N LEU A 16 0.68 3.65 -10.10
CA LEU A 16 0.44 3.42 -11.52
C LEU A 16 1.60 3.86 -12.42
N HIS A 17 2.33 4.92 -12.06
CA HIS A 17 3.23 5.62 -12.97
C HIS A 17 4.69 5.72 -12.52
N ALA A 18 5.03 5.35 -11.28
CA ALA A 18 6.42 5.35 -10.82
C ALA A 18 7.33 4.52 -11.73
N ASP A 19 8.53 5.01 -12.03
CA ASP A 19 9.50 4.26 -12.84
C ASP A 19 10.29 3.26 -11.99
N ALA A 20 10.38 3.50 -10.67
CA ALA A 20 11.08 2.64 -9.74
C ALA A 20 10.23 2.26 -8.51
N PRO A 21 10.47 1.09 -7.87
CA PRO A 21 9.79 0.70 -6.63
C PRO A 21 10.00 1.72 -5.50
N GLY A 22 11.16 2.37 -5.46
CA GLY A 22 11.53 3.33 -4.41
C GLY A 22 10.58 4.53 -4.32
N ASP A 23 10.02 4.98 -5.44
CA ASP A 23 9.09 6.11 -5.45
C ASP A 23 7.77 5.74 -4.76
N ILE A 24 7.29 4.51 -4.96
CA ILE A 24 6.09 4.01 -4.26
C ILE A 24 6.37 3.82 -2.77
N ILE A 25 7.56 3.31 -2.42
CA ILE A 25 7.97 3.16 -1.02
C ILE A 25 7.94 4.51 -0.30
N ALA A 26 8.52 5.55 -0.91
CA ALA A 26 8.56 6.89 -0.33
C ALA A 26 7.16 7.45 -0.05
N GLU A 27 6.22 7.28 -0.97
CA GLU A 27 4.83 7.71 -0.78
C GLU A 27 4.13 6.95 0.36
N ILE A 28 4.32 5.63 0.44
CA ILE A 28 3.76 4.82 1.54
C ILE A 28 4.37 5.26 2.88
N GLU A 29 5.67 5.53 2.93
CA GLU A 29 6.34 5.99 4.16
C GLU A 29 5.85 7.37 4.60
N ALA A 30 5.63 8.30 3.66
CA ALA A 30 5.08 9.62 3.96
C ALA A 30 3.64 9.56 4.50
N ALA A 31 2.86 8.60 4.01
CA ALA A 31 1.49 8.34 4.44
C ALA A 31 1.39 7.51 5.74
N LEU A 32 2.52 6.93 6.19
CA LEU A 32 2.54 6.01 7.31
C LEU A 32 2.32 6.75 8.63
N GLY A 33 1.25 6.39 9.34
CA GLY A 33 0.81 7.07 10.56
C GLY A 33 -0.55 7.76 10.40
N SER A 34 -1.10 7.81 9.19
CA SER A 34 -2.50 8.15 8.99
C SER A 34 -3.42 7.04 9.50
N ASP A 35 -4.41 7.41 10.31
CA ASP A 35 -5.53 6.53 10.70
C ASP A 35 -6.71 6.61 9.71
N ASP A 36 -6.59 7.43 8.66
CA ASP A 36 -7.63 7.53 7.63
C ASP A 36 -7.72 6.24 6.82
N ARG A 37 -8.91 5.64 6.77
CA ARG A 37 -9.16 4.38 6.08
C ARG A 37 -8.72 4.39 4.61
N TRP A 38 -8.88 5.53 3.93
CA TRP A 38 -8.58 5.63 2.51
C TRP A 38 -7.09 5.69 2.25
N VAL A 39 -6.35 6.35 3.14
CA VAL A 39 -4.89 6.37 3.11
C VAL A 39 -4.33 4.97 3.40
N LEU A 40 -4.82 4.30 4.46
CA LEU A 40 -4.41 2.91 4.76
C LEU A 40 -4.74 1.96 3.60
N ASN A 41 -5.92 2.10 3.00
CA ASN A 41 -6.31 1.32 1.82
C ASN A 41 -5.37 1.58 0.62
N ALA A 42 -5.00 2.84 0.38
CA ALA A 42 -4.05 3.20 -0.66
C ALA A 42 -2.66 2.60 -0.39
N CYS A 43 -2.16 2.62 0.85
CA CYS A 43 -0.91 1.94 1.23
C CYS A 43 -0.91 0.45 0.88
N ILE A 44 -2.00 -0.25 1.23
CA ILE A 44 -2.16 -1.69 0.95
C ILE A 44 -2.15 -1.96 -0.55
N LEU A 45 -2.95 -1.21 -1.32
CA LEU A 45 -3.05 -1.37 -2.76
C LEU A 45 -1.74 -1.03 -3.49
N SER A 46 -1.02 -0.01 -3.03
CA SER A 46 0.29 0.34 -3.57
C SER A 46 1.30 -0.80 -3.45
N ILE A 47 1.30 -1.54 -2.33
CA ILE A 47 2.15 -2.73 -2.16
C ILE A 47 1.73 -3.85 -3.13
N GLY A 48 0.43 -4.09 -3.30
CA GLY A 48 -0.06 -5.03 -4.32
C GLY A 48 0.38 -4.62 -5.73
N HIS A 49 0.29 -3.34 -6.06
CA HIS A 49 0.77 -2.80 -7.34
C HIS A 49 2.29 -2.93 -7.53
N MET A 50 3.09 -2.75 -6.47
CA MET A 50 4.53 -3.03 -6.55
C MET A 50 4.79 -4.49 -6.93
N ALA A 51 4.09 -5.43 -6.29
CA ALA A 51 4.20 -6.85 -6.62
C ALA A 51 3.85 -7.13 -8.09
N ARG A 52 2.79 -6.50 -8.61
CA ARG A 52 2.35 -6.65 -10.01
C ARG A 52 3.35 -6.08 -11.03
N ARG A 53 3.87 -4.88 -10.76
CA ARG A 53 4.66 -4.09 -11.72
C ARG A 53 6.14 -4.43 -11.68
N PHE A 54 6.68 -4.58 -10.47
CA PHE A 54 8.12 -4.74 -10.25
C PHE A 54 8.51 -6.13 -9.76
N ARG A 55 7.53 -6.99 -9.42
CA ARG A 55 7.77 -8.30 -8.80
C ARG A 55 8.58 -8.20 -7.52
N THR A 56 8.42 -7.10 -6.78
CA THR A 56 9.04 -6.88 -5.49
C THR A 56 8.03 -6.28 -4.52
N TYR A 57 8.27 -6.43 -3.22
CA TYR A 57 7.52 -5.74 -2.18
C TYR A 57 8.42 -5.40 -0.98
N PRO A 58 8.20 -4.25 -0.32
CA PRO A 58 9.01 -3.83 0.82
C PRO A 58 8.57 -4.57 2.08
N ALA A 59 9.34 -5.56 2.53
CA ALA A 59 8.86 -6.54 3.53
C ALA A 59 8.53 -5.89 4.88
N ASP A 60 9.45 -5.06 5.39
CA ASP A 60 9.29 -4.37 6.66
C ASP A 60 8.16 -3.33 6.61
N LEU A 61 8.05 -2.60 5.50
CA LEU A 61 6.99 -1.62 5.30
C LEU A 61 5.62 -2.28 5.19
N LYS A 62 5.52 -3.41 4.46
CA LYS A 62 4.32 -4.23 4.40
C LYS A 62 3.88 -4.66 5.80
N ALA A 63 4.79 -5.18 6.61
CA ALA A 63 4.45 -5.61 7.98
C ALA A 63 3.86 -4.47 8.81
N ARG A 64 4.42 -3.25 8.69
CA ARG A 64 3.93 -2.04 9.39
C ARG A 64 2.56 -1.61 8.89
N VAL A 65 2.34 -1.58 7.57
CA VAL A 65 1.04 -1.23 6.97
C VAL A 65 -0.03 -2.26 7.37
N TRP A 66 0.31 -3.56 7.37
CA TRP A 66 -0.63 -4.62 7.73
C TRP A 66 -1.02 -4.53 9.20
N LEU A 67 -0.06 -4.23 10.07
CA LEU A 67 -0.32 -4.01 11.49
C LEU A 67 -1.28 -2.82 11.66
N ALA A 68 -0.97 -1.67 11.07
CA ALA A 68 -1.80 -0.47 11.14
C ALA A 68 -3.24 -0.73 10.66
N ALA A 69 -3.40 -1.40 9.51
CA ALA A 69 -4.71 -1.76 8.97
C ALA A 69 -5.50 -2.67 9.92
N ARG A 70 -4.86 -3.72 10.45
CA ARG A 70 -5.50 -4.71 11.35
C ARG A 70 -5.83 -4.16 12.73
N THR A 71 -5.12 -3.14 13.20
CA THR A 71 -5.38 -2.50 14.50
C THR A 71 -6.22 -1.23 14.40
N SER A 72 -6.56 -0.79 13.18
CA SER A 72 -7.42 0.37 12.96
C SER A 72 -8.88 0.10 13.35
N SER A 73 -9.66 1.15 13.56
CA SER A 73 -11.13 1.07 13.70
C SER A 73 -11.84 0.60 12.42
N HIS A 74 -11.10 0.40 11.32
CA HIS A 74 -11.58 0.02 10.00
C HIS A 74 -11.10 -1.37 9.55
N ALA A 75 -10.54 -2.18 10.45
CA ALA A 75 -9.94 -3.48 10.13
C ALA A 75 -10.86 -4.40 9.31
N ASP A 76 -12.14 -4.50 9.67
CA ASP A 76 -13.11 -5.34 8.96
C ASP A 76 -13.34 -4.89 7.51
N VAL A 77 -13.30 -3.58 7.27
CA VAL A 77 -13.46 -2.98 5.93
C VAL A 77 -12.20 -3.20 5.09
N LEU A 78 -11.01 -3.15 5.72
CA LEU A 78 -9.72 -3.30 5.04
C LEU A 78 -9.32 -4.77 4.82
N ALA A 79 -10.01 -5.73 5.45
CA ALA A 79 -9.67 -7.15 5.37
C ALA A 79 -9.65 -7.69 3.93
N GLY A 80 -10.59 -7.24 3.08
CA GLY A 80 -10.64 -7.59 1.66
C GLY A 80 -9.38 -7.11 0.92
N THR A 81 -9.04 -5.83 1.07
CA THR A 81 -7.87 -5.22 0.42
C THR A 81 -6.57 -5.88 0.85
N LEU A 82 -6.44 -6.25 2.14
CA LEU A 82 -5.29 -7.01 2.63
C LEU A 82 -5.17 -8.36 1.91
N GLY A 83 -6.29 -9.06 1.73
CA GLY A 83 -6.34 -10.33 0.99
C GLY A 83 -5.94 -10.17 -0.48
N ASP A 84 -6.45 -9.13 -1.14
CA ASP A 84 -6.13 -8.85 -2.55
C ASP A 84 -4.64 -8.56 -2.75
N ALA A 85 -4.02 -7.77 -1.86
CA ALA A 85 -2.59 -7.47 -1.95
C ALA A 85 -1.70 -8.69 -1.65
N GLU A 86 -2.08 -9.56 -0.70
CA GLU A 86 -1.39 -10.85 -0.49
C GLU A 86 -1.53 -11.76 -1.72
N SER A 87 -2.71 -11.76 -2.35
CA SER A 87 -2.96 -12.50 -3.59
C SER A 87 -2.11 -11.99 -4.73
N ASP A 88 -1.94 -10.67 -4.88
CA ASP A 88 -1.02 -10.07 -5.85
C ASP A 88 0.43 -10.52 -5.60
N ILE A 89 0.92 -10.43 -4.36
CA ILE A 89 2.28 -10.89 -4.00
C ILE A 89 2.49 -12.35 -4.40
N ALA A 90 1.56 -13.24 -4.06
CA ALA A 90 1.64 -14.66 -4.38
C ALA A 90 1.55 -14.93 -5.89
N THR A 91 0.59 -14.29 -6.57
CA THR A 91 0.31 -14.49 -8.00
C THR A 91 1.48 -14.06 -8.87
N PHE A 92 2.08 -12.91 -8.57
CA PHE A 92 3.20 -12.37 -9.32
C PHE A 92 4.56 -12.86 -8.83
N LYS A 93 4.57 -13.73 -7.81
CA LYS A 93 5.77 -14.30 -7.18
C LYS A 93 6.76 -13.19 -6.78
N ALA A 94 6.22 -12.13 -6.19
CA ALA A 94 7.02 -10.97 -5.84
C ALA A 94 8.02 -11.31 -4.74
N GLU A 95 9.24 -10.81 -4.87
CA GLU A 95 10.32 -11.04 -3.92
C GLU A 95 10.37 -9.91 -2.88
N ALA A 96 10.69 -10.28 -1.64
CA ALA A 96 10.91 -9.30 -0.58
C ALA A 96 12.17 -8.48 -0.89
N VAL A 97 12.07 -7.15 -0.77
CA VAL A 97 13.19 -6.20 -0.83
C VAL A 97 13.27 -5.34 0.42
#